data_AF-A0A0N4V152-F1
#
_entry.id   AF-A0A0N4V152-F1
#
_cell.length_a   1.000
_cell.length_b   1.000
_cell.length_c   1.000
_cell.angle_alpha   90.00
_cell.angle_beta   90.00
_cell.angle_gamma   90.00
#
_symmetry.space_group_name_H-M   'P 1'
#
loop_
_entity.id
_entity.type
_entity.pdbx_description
1 polymer ?
#
loop_
_entity_poly.entity_id
_entity_poly.type
_entity_poly.pdbx_seq_one_letter_code
_entity_poly.pdbx_strand_id
1 'polypeptide(L)'
;SDDPAFLLVGTEVSAKFKGAFCEAKIKRFSKSVKCKVVLKEAPFSTIFVDHSQVQGILEVGQAVDVLNGKETSKGVIQHVKDNSTYTVVFNDGDERQLRRTQLSFSSPVVPEVVKAGRTKNKG
;
A
#
# COMPACT_ATOMS: atom_id res chain seq x y z
N SER A 1 0.21 9.63 -15.45
CA SER A 1 0.46 9.51 -14.01
C SER A 1 1.51 8.44 -13.86
N ASP A 2 2.76 8.83 -13.62
CA ASP A 2 3.92 7.91 -13.57
C ASP A 2 4.12 7.30 -12.17
N ASP A 3 3.19 7.52 -11.25
CA ASP A 3 3.25 6.97 -9.91
C ASP A 3 3.09 5.45 -9.94
N PRO A 4 4.07 4.68 -9.42
CA PRO A 4 3.94 3.23 -9.37
C PRO A 4 2.82 2.83 -8.43
N ALA A 5 2.14 1.71 -8.75
CA ALA A 5 1.06 1.16 -7.94
C ALA A 5 1.49 0.92 -6.47
N PHE A 6 2.75 0.54 -6.27
CA PHE A 6 3.36 0.37 -4.96
C PHE A 6 4.74 1.03 -4.92
N LEU A 7 5.10 1.58 -3.76
CA LEU A 7 6.44 2.09 -3.48
C LEU A 7 7.30 0.98 -2.90
N LEU A 8 8.52 0.83 -3.39
CA LEU A 8 9.45 -0.20 -2.91
C LEU A 8 10.17 0.26 -1.65
N VAL A 9 10.60 -0.70 -0.82
CA VAL A 9 11.50 -0.41 0.31
C VAL A 9 12.79 0.22 -0.22
N GLY A 10 13.27 1.26 0.46
CA GLY A 10 14.41 2.08 0.06
C GLY A 10 14.05 3.29 -0.81
N THR A 11 12.83 3.34 -1.37
CA THR A 11 12.39 4.47 -2.22
C THR A 11 12.32 5.76 -1.40
N GLU A 12 12.84 6.84 -1.96
CA GLU A 12 12.73 8.19 -1.41
C GLU A 12 11.40 8.82 -1.82
N VAL A 13 10.68 9.38 -0.86
CA VAL A 13 9.32 9.88 -1.04
C VAL A 13 9.11 11.17 -0.29
N SER A 14 8.15 11.96 -0.75
CA SER A 14 7.66 13.12 0.01
C SER A 14 6.40 12.72 0.77
N ALA A 15 6.44 12.81 2.10
CA ALA A 15 5.33 12.49 2.98
C ALA A 15 4.61 13.77 3.44
N LYS A 16 3.28 13.80 3.26
CA LYS A 16 2.43 14.90 3.70
C LYS A 16 2.03 14.72 5.17
N PHE A 17 2.42 15.67 6.02
CA PHE A 17 2.02 15.72 7.42
C PHE A 17 1.61 17.14 7.82
N LYS A 18 0.39 17.29 8.39
CA LYS A 18 -0.16 18.58 8.84
C LYS A 18 -0.08 19.74 7.80
N GLY A 19 -0.14 19.42 6.52
CA GLY A 19 -0.10 20.41 5.43
C GLY A 19 1.31 20.73 4.89
N ALA A 20 2.36 20.19 5.50
CA ALA A 20 3.74 20.27 4.99
C ALA A 20 4.16 18.94 4.37
N PHE A 21 5.16 18.99 3.47
CA PHE A 21 5.81 17.81 2.92
C PHE A 21 7.22 17.69 3.49
N CYS A 22 7.57 16.51 3.99
CA CYS A 22 8.91 16.18 4.43
C CYS A 22 9.45 15.01 3.63
N GLU A 23 10.76 14.99 3.42
CA GLU A 23 11.44 13.86 2.79
C GLU A 23 11.50 12.67 3.75
N ALA A 24 11.22 11.49 3.22
CA ALA A 24 11.27 10.25 3.96
C ALA A 24 11.70 9.09 3.05
N LYS A 25 12.16 8.00 3.67
CA LYS A 25 12.54 6.76 2.99
C LYS A 25 11.59 5.64 3.36
N ILE A 26 11.10 4.88 2.38
CA ILE A 26 10.27 3.71 2.66
C ILE A 26 11.11 2.65 3.36
N LYS A 27 10.73 2.29 4.59
CA LYS A 27 11.36 1.20 5.35
C LYS A 27 10.62 -0.13 5.20
N ARG A 28 9.28 -0.09 5.13
CA ARG A 28 8.47 -1.30 5.01
C ARG A 28 7.15 -1.01 4.31
N PHE A 29 6.72 -1.93 3.45
CA PHE A 29 5.36 -1.98 2.93
C PHE A 29 4.58 -3.09 3.63
N SER A 30 3.39 -2.78 4.14
CA SER A 30 2.48 -3.75 4.74
C SER A 30 1.19 -3.76 3.95
N LYS A 31 1.03 -4.78 3.10
CA LYS A 31 -0.20 -5.04 2.37
C LYS A 31 -1.27 -5.50 3.37
N SER A 32 -2.40 -4.82 3.40
CA SER A 32 -3.54 -5.21 4.24
C SER A 32 -4.82 -4.82 3.53
N VAL A 33 -5.70 -5.80 3.32
CA VAL A 33 -7.05 -5.56 2.80
C VAL A 33 -8.01 -6.03 3.88
N LYS A 34 -8.83 -5.11 4.39
CA LYS A 34 -9.83 -5.43 5.40
C LYS A 34 -11.16 -5.74 4.74
N CYS A 35 -11.73 -6.88 5.11
CA CYS A 35 -13.03 -7.34 4.64
C CYS A 35 -14.05 -7.25 5.78
N LYS A 36 -15.23 -6.70 5.50
CA LYS A 36 -16.41 -6.83 6.36
C LYS A 36 -17.19 -8.05 5.89
N VAL A 37 -17.31 -9.07 6.71
CA VAL A 37 -17.95 -10.35 6.38
C VAL A 37 -19.18 -10.55 7.27
N VAL A 38 -20.30 -10.94 6.68
CA VAL A 38 -21.50 -11.39 7.41
C VAL A 38 -21.48 -12.90 7.43
N LEU A 39 -21.43 -13.50 8.62
CA LEU A 39 -21.40 -14.95 8.78
C LEU A 39 -22.75 -15.58 8.41
N LYS A 40 -22.71 -16.74 7.76
CA LYS A 40 -23.87 -17.56 7.39
C LYS A 40 -24.20 -18.65 8.41
N GLU A 41 -23.45 -18.70 9.50
CA GLU A 41 -23.61 -19.67 10.58
C GLU A 41 -23.90 -18.92 11.88
N ALA A 42 -24.68 -19.52 12.77
CA ALA A 42 -24.97 -18.92 14.07
C ALA A 42 -23.65 -18.57 14.79
N PRO A 43 -23.48 -17.34 15.30
CA PRO A 43 -24.52 -16.36 15.62
C PRO A 43 -24.90 -15.35 14.51
N PHE A 44 -24.65 -15.62 13.23
CA PHE A 44 -24.95 -14.75 12.08
C PHE A 44 -24.41 -13.32 12.26
N SER A 45 -23.21 -13.21 12.82
CA SER A 45 -22.60 -11.94 13.18
C SER A 45 -21.88 -11.29 12.00
N THR A 46 -21.58 -10.00 12.14
CA THR A 46 -20.68 -9.29 11.22
C THR A 46 -19.30 -9.18 11.85
N ILE A 47 -18.26 -9.57 11.10
CA ILE A 47 -16.87 -9.51 11.54
C ILE A 47 -16.02 -8.70 10.56
N PHE A 48 -14.90 -8.17 11.06
CA PHE A 48 -13.89 -7.51 10.26
C PHE A 48 -12.61 -8.33 10.32
N VAL A 49 -12.14 -8.78 9.17
CA VAL A 49 -10.96 -9.63 9.06
C VAL A 49 -9.99 -9.10 8.03
N ASP A 50 -8.70 -9.40 8.21
CA ASP A 50 -7.71 -9.13 7.17
C ASP A 50 -7.80 -10.20 6.07
N HIS A 51 -7.40 -9.86 4.85
CA HIS A 51 -7.38 -10.76 3.72
C HIS A 51 -6.63 -12.08 3.95
N SER A 52 -5.59 -12.07 4.79
CA SER A 52 -4.86 -13.28 5.19
C SER A 52 -5.72 -14.31 5.93
N GLN A 53 -6.85 -13.90 6.50
CA GLN A 53 -7.80 -14.75 7.22
C GLN A 53 -8.96 -15.22 6.33
N VAL A 54 -9.05 -14.76 5.09
CA VAL A 54 -10.17 -15.08 4.19
C VAL A 54 -9.71 -16.09 3.15
N GLN A 55 -10.44 -17.19 3.06
CA GLN A 55 -10.26 -18.21 2.03
C GLN A 55 -11.40 -18.07 1.00
N GLY A 56 -11.03 -17.68 -0.23
CA GLY A 56 -11.97 -17.43 -1.32
C GLY A 56 -11.65 -16.14 -2.09
N ILE A 57 -12.60 -15.71 -2.93
CA ILE A 57 -12.46 -14.50 -3.75
C ILE A 57 -12.78 -13.26 -2.89
N LEU A 58 -11.85 -12.30 -2.85
CA LEU A 58 -11.99 -11.05 -2.08
C LEU A 58 -12.84 -10.01 -2.82
N GLU A 59 -14.10 -10.34 -3.06
CA GLU A 59 -15.05 -9.49 -3.77
C GLU A 59 -16.39 -9.43 -3.01
N VAL A 60 -17.06 -8.28 -3.06
CA VAL A 60 -18.36 -8.09 -2.42
C VAL A 60 -19.40 -9.05 -3.00
N GLY A 61 -20.18 -9.68 -2.14
CA GLY A 61 -21.19 -10.67 -2.49
C GLY A 61 -20.65 -12.11 -2.55
N GLN A 62 -19.33 -12.31 -2.54
CA GLN A 62 -18.74 -13.65 -2.59
C GLN A 62 -18.88 -14.36 -1.26
N ALA A 63 -19.21 -15.66 -1.35
CA ALA A 63 -19.17 -16.56 -0.20
C ALA A 63 -17.72 -16.99 0.05
N VAL A 64 -17.30 -16.90 1.31
CA VAL A 64 -15.92 -17.16 1.73
C VAL A 64 -15.91 -17.92 3.05
N ASP A 65 -14.81 -18.62 3.29
CA ASP A 65 -14.48 -19.20 4.60
C ASP A 65 -13.54 -18.24 5.34
N VAL A 66 -13.80 -17.99 6.61
CA VAL A 66 -13.02 -17.07 7.45
C VAL A 66 -12.34 -17.83 8.57
N LEU A 67 -11.02 -17.71 8.66
CA LEU A 67 -10.19 -18.32 9.69
C LEU A 67 -10.06 -17.39 10.91
N ASN A 68 -10.60 -17.83 12.05
CA ASN A 68 -10.48 -17.15 13.33
C ASN A 68 -9.77 -18.06 14.34
N GLY A 69 -8.44 -17.92 14.44
CA GLY A 69 -7.63 -18.83 15.24
C GLY A 69 -7.62 -20.23 14.65
N LYS A 70 -8.32 -21.17 15.29
CA LYS A 70 -8.44 -22.57 14.82
C LYS A 70 -9.80 -22.86 14.18
N GLU A 71 -10.76 -21.95 14.31
CA GLU A 71 -12.12 -22.12 13.80
C GLU A 71 -12.23 -21.52 12.40
N THR A 72 -13.01 -22.18 11.55
CA THR A 72 -13.35 -21.68 10.22
C THR A 72 -14.86 -21.47 10.17
N SER A 73 -15.30 -20.30 9.71
CA SER A 73 -16.72 -19.96 9.62
C SER A 73 -17.08 -19.45 8.23
N LYS A 74 -18.25 -19.83 7.74
CA LYS A 74 -18.73 -19.39 6.42
C LYS A 74 -19.36 -18.01 6.49
N GLY A 75 -19.14 -17.19 5.47
CA GLY A 75 -19.73 -15.85 5.39
C GLY A 75 -19.83 -15.29 3.98
N VAL A 76 -20.36 -14.07 3.88
CA VAL A 76 -20.41 -13.25 2.65
C VAL A 76 -19.68 -11.95 2.86
N ILE A 77 -18.81 -11.58 1.94
CA ILE A 77 -18.14 -10.29 1.97
C ILE A 77 -19.14 -9.19 1.63
N GLN A 78 -19.31 -8.22 2.53
CA GLN A 78 -20.14 -7.04 2.30
C GLN A 78 -19.31 -5.82 1.86
N HIS A 79 -18.07 -5.71 2.31
CA HIS A 79 -17.17 -4.62 1.92
C HIS A 79 -15.73 -5.10 1.86
N VAL A 80 -14.97 -4.58 0.89
CA VAL A 80 -13.54 -4.77 0.75
C VAL A 80 -12.88 -3.39 0.79
N LYS A 81 -11.90 -3.21 1.66
CA LYS A 81 -11.18 -1.94 1.80
C LYS A 81 -9.68 -2.17 1.83
N ASP A 82 -8.97 -1.53 0.90
CA ASP A 82 -7.52 -1.44 1.02
C ASP A 82 -7.14 -0.62 2.26
N ASN A 83 -6.34 -1.23 3.11
CA ASN A 83 -5.81 -0.65 4.32
C ASN A 83 -4.29 -0.81 4.38
N SER A 84 -3.65 -0.96 3.22
CA SER A 84 -2.22 -1.09 3.09
C SER A 84 -1.52 0.16 3.61
N THR A 85 -0.38 -0.03 4.29
CA THR A 85 0.38 1.06 4.89
C THR A 85 1.86 0.97 4.54
N TYR A 86 2.50 2.12 4.54
CA TYR A 86 3.94 2.29 4.38
C TYR A 86 4.52 2.77 5.69
N THR A 87 5.52 2.04 6.22
CA THR A 87 6.37 2.56 7.28
C THR A 87 7.51 3.34 6.62
N VAL A 88 7.63 4.61 6.96
CA VAL A 88 8.67 5.51 6.44
C VAL A 88 9.55 6.02 7.58
N VAL A 89 10.79 6.36 7.26
CA VAL A 89 11.76 7.01 8.17
C VAL A 89 12.04 8.41 7.64
N PHE A 90 11.86 9.43 8.46
CA PHE A 90 12.19 10.82 8.14
C PHE A 90 13.69 11.10 8.39
N ASN A 91 14.18 12.24 7.88
CA ASN A 91 15.60 12.62 8.02
C ASN A 91 16.05 12.83 9.48
N ASP A 92 15.12 13.13 10.39
CA ASP A 92 15.36 13.23 11.85
C ASP A 92 15.37 11.87 12.57
N GLY A 93 15.13 10.78 11.83
CA GLY A 93 15.08 9.41 12.35
C GLY A 93 13.70 8.95 12.79
N ASP A 94 12.66 9.81 12.74
CA ASP A 94 11.31 9.43 13.16
C ASP A 94 10.67 8.42 12.20
N GLU A 95 9.97 7.43 12.76
CA GLU A 95 9.22 6.44 11.99
C GLU A 95 7.72 6.71 12.04
N ARG A 96 7.07 6.65 10.87
CA ARG A 96 5.60 6.77 10.78
C ARG A 96 5.01 5.75 9.82
N GLN A 97 3.79 5.33 10.15
CA GLN A 97 2.93 4.57 9.24
C GLN A 97 1.98 5.52 8.52
N LEU A 98 2.01 5.50 7.19
CA LEU A 98 1.25 6.39 6.32
C LEU A 98 0.52 5.59 5.23
N ARG A 99 -0.59 6.12 4.72
CA ARG A 99 -1.28 5.57 3.54
C ARG A 99 -0.60 6.05 2.25
N ARG A 100 -0.82 5.34 1.14
CA ARG A 100 -0.32 5.76 -0.18
C ARG A 100 -0.72 7.18 -0.55
N THR A 101 -1.93 7.60 -0.18
CA THR A 101 -2.45 8.97 -0.42
C THR A 101 -1.70 10.07 0.31
N GLN A 102 -0.88 9.73 1.32
CA GLN A 102 -0.03 10.66 2.05
C GLN A 102 1.41 10.69 1.53
N LEU A 103 1.72 9.85 0.53
CA LEU A 103 3.06 9.70 -0.02
C LEU A 103 3.05 10.02 -1.52
N SER A 104 3.91 10.95 -1.92
CA SER A 104 4.16 11.27 -3.32
C SER A 104 5.50 10.67 -3.74
N PHE A 105 5.58 10.13 -4.95
CA PHE A 105 6.85 9.69 -5.51
C PHE A 105 7.74 10.92 -5.70
N SER A 106 8.86 10.94 -4.99
CA SER A 106 9.92 11.92 -5.25
C SER A 106 10.85 11.27 -6.24
N SER A 107 10.58 11.42 -7.54
CA SER A 107 11.56 11.00 -8.54
C SER A 107 12.87 11.73 -8.24
N PRO A 108 14.01 11.04 -8.07
CA PRO A 108 15.26 11.73 -8.29
C PRO A 108 15.22 12.19 -9.74
N VAL A 109 15.36 13.49 -10.00
CA VAL A 109 15.78 13.97 -11.30
C VAL A 109 17.03 13.19 -11.64
N VAL A 110 16.94 12.21 -12.55
CA VAL A 110 18.13 11.64 -13.16
C VAL A 110 18.80 12.83 -13.85
N PRO A 111 20.03 13.23 -13.48
CA PRO A 111 20.74 14.19 -14.31
C PRO A 111 20.83 13.53 -15.68
N GLU A 112 20.17 14.12 -16.68
CA GLU A 112 20.30 13.73 -18.06
C GLU A 112 21.80 13.61 -18.35
N VAL A 113 22.24 12.38 -18.66
CA VAL A 113 23.64 12.14 -18.99
C VAL A 113 23.93 13.02 -20.19
N VAL A 114 24.66 14.12 -19.98
CA VAL A 114 25.15 14.97 -21.06
C VAL A 114 25.91 14.05 -22.00
N LYS A 115 25.28 13.69 -23.13
CA LYS A 115 25.96 12.96 -24.19
C LYS A 115 27.00 13.90 -24.77
N ALA A 116 28.24 13.69 -24.34
CA ALA A 116 29.41 14.23 -24.99
C ALA A 116 29.46 13.78 -26.45
N GLY A 117 29.61 14.77 -27.35
CA GLY A 117 30.31 14.60 -28.62
C GLY A 117 29.50 14.14 -29.83
N ARG A 118 29.26 15.08 -30.76
CA ARG A 118 29.53 14.80 -32.17
C ARG A 118 30.07 16.03 -32.89
N THR A 119 31.07 15.75 -33.70
CA THR A 119 32.13 16.58 -34.26
C THR A 119 31.61 17.63 -35.25
N LYS A 120 32.21 18.82 -35.23
CA LYS A 120 32.11 19.80 -36.33
C LYS A 120 32.78 19.20 -37.57
N ASN A 121 32.00 18.87 -38.60
CA ASN A 121 32.54 18.77 -39.96
C ASN A 121 32.59 20.20 -40.52
N LYS A 122 33.79 20.74 -40.69
CA LYS A 122 34.05 21.91 -41.54
C LYS A 122 34.66 21.39 -42.84
N GLY A 123 34.05 21.81 -43.95
CA GLY A 123 34.65 22.14 -45.25
C GLY A 123 35.66 21.17 -45.82
#